data_AF-A0A8H3ZI26-F1
#
_entry.id   AF-A0A8H3ZI26-F1
#
_cell.length_a   1.000
_cell.length_b   1.000
_cell.length_c   1.000
_cell.angle_alpha   90.00
_cell.angle_beta   90.00
_cell.angle_gamma   90.00
#
_symmetry.space_group_name_H-M   'P 1'
#
loop_
_entity.id
_entity.type
_entity.pdbx_description
1 polymer ?
#
loop_
_entity_poly.entity_id
_entity_poly.type
_entity_poly.pdbx_seq_one_letter_code
_entity_poly.pdbx_strand_id
1 'polypeptide(L)'
;MSTTTTITQAPTAITAENVLRLFPEVNTTIIGAARPSGSEDDLAGYDEEQIRLMDEVCIVLDENDIPIGSASKKACHLMTNIDQGLLHRAFSVFLFDHDNKLLLQQRATEKITFPDMWTNTCCSHPLGIPGETGTTLTESIAGVKRAAQRKLDHELGIKAEQVPIEEFKFLTRIHYKAPSDGKWGEHEIDYILFIKPKATIVLDPSPNEVRDTKYVSAEELRAMFGDSALLFTPWFKLICESFLFDWWKHLDSGLEKYMNEEKIHRMQETGTSTTFLRWTVAADDEDKRDGYPGMMIEKLFNLEHIRLIYWSQVPLGTSPPDSQPQCASNGKLARQKGSLMRTT
;
A
#
# COMPACT_ATOMS: atom_id res chain seq x y z
N MET A 1 -7.35 2.50 45.28
CA MET A 1 -7.36 2.05 43.88
C MET A 1 -6.23 2.78 43.18
N SER A 2 -5.23 2.05 42.67
CA SER A 2 -4.09 2.66 41.98
C SER A 2 -4.43 2.75 40.51
N THR A 3 -4.55 3.97 40.00
CA THR A 3 -4.85 4.25 38.59
C THR A 3 -3.58 4.01 37.78
N THR A 4 -3.51 2.89 37.07
CA THR A 4 -2.44 2.63 36.10
C THR A 4 -2.67 3.50 34.87
N THR A 5 -1.97 4.61 34.79
CA THR A 5 -1.89 5.43 33.57
C THR A 5 -1.02 4.69 32.56
N THR A 6 -1.63 4.07 31.55
CA THR A 6 -0.90 3.56 30.38
C THR A 6 -0.38 4.76 29.59
N ILE A 7 0.89 5.10 29.78
CA ILE A 7 1.60 6.07 28.95
C ILE A 7 1.90 5.36 27.63
N THR A 8 1.10 5.62 26.60
CA THR A 8 1.46 5.27 25.23
C THR A 8 2.66 6.14 24.84
N GLN A 9 3.88 5.61 24.95
CA GLN A 9 5.07 6.27 24.39
C GLN A 9 4.87 6.40 22.88
N ALA A 10 5.14 7.59 22.34
CA ALA A 10 5.23 7.76 20.90
C ALA A 10 6.26 6.75 20.34
N PRO A 11 6.01 6.12 19.18
CA PRO A 11 6.97 5.23 18.56
C PRO A 11 8.34 5.93 18.45
N THR A 12 9.40 5.26 18.87
CA THR A 12 10.75 5.80 18.73
C THR A 12 11.10 5.83 17.25
N ALA A 13 11.51 6.98 16.71
CA ALA A 13 11.92 7.09 15.31
C ALA A 13 13.02 6.06 14.99
N ILE A 14 12.88 5.37 13.87
CA ILE A 14 13.86 4.37 13.41
C ILE A 14 15.15 5.06 12.96
N THR A 15 16.31 4.59 13.45
CA THR A 15 17.64 5.12 13.13
C THR A 15 18.66 4.00 12.97
N ALA A 16 19.81 4.30 12.38
CA ALA A 16 20.92 3.34 12.26
C ALA A 16 21.38 2.78 13.63
N GLU A 17 21.31 3.59 14.69
CA GLU A 17 21.72 3.19 16.04
C GLU A 17 20.73 2.25 16.74
N ASN A 18 19.44 2.33 16.40
CA ASN A 18 18.39 1.57 17.09
C ASN A 18 17.77 0.45 16.26
N VAL A 19 18.01 0.40 14.94
CA VAL A 19 17.33 -0.53 14.02
C VAL A 19 17.46 -1.99 14.43
N LEU A 20 18.65 -2.45 14.82
CA LEU A 20 18.86 -3.84 15.26
C LEU A 20 18.21 -4.18 16.60
N ARG A 21 17.97 -3.17 17.45
CA ARG A 21 17.27 -3.35 18.73
C ARG A 21 15.76 -3.44 18.51
N LEU A 22 15.23 -2.67 17.56
CA LEU A 22 13.81 -2.66 17.22
C LEU A 22 13.44 -3.85 16.33
N PHE A 23 14.30 -4.20 15.38
CA PHE A 23 14.07 -5.20 14.33
C PHE A 23 15.32 -6.09 14.18
N PRO A 24 15.48 -7.14 15.01
CA PRO A 24 16.64 -8.04 14.96
C PRO A 24 16.83 -8.77 13.63
N GLU A 25 15.78 -8.86 12.79
CA GLU A 25 15.80 -9.44 11.45
C GLU A 25 16.40 -8.53 10.38
N VAL A 26 16.56 -7.22 10.66
CA VAL A 26 17.18 -6.28 9.72
C VAL A 26 18.67 -6.59 9.60
N ASN A 27 19.14 -6.75 8.37
CA ASN A 27 20.56 -6.86 8.09
C ASN A 27 21.19 -5.48 7.85
N THR A 28 22.13 -5.10 8.72
CA THR A 28 22.91 -3.85 8.63
C THR A 28 24.31 -4.03 8.08
N THR A 29 24.77 -5.28 7.85
CA THR A 29 26.02 -5.52 7.11
C THR A 29 25.84 -5.17 5.64
N ILE A 30 26.95 -4.81 4.97
CA ILE A 30 26.97 -4.32 3.58
C ILE A 30 25.92 -5.08 2.74
N ILE A 31 24.95 -4.29 2.25
CA ILE A 31 23.95 -4.60 1.22
C ILE A 31 24.45 -5.74 0.32
N GLY A 32 23.92 -6.96 0.52
CA GLY A 32 24.34 -8.15 -0.22
C GLY A 32 24.62 -9.42 0.58
N ALA A 33 24.54 -9.42 1.92
CA ALA A 33 24.61 -10.66 2.70
C ALA A 33 23.20 -11.21 2.98
N ALA A 34 22.87 -12.38 2.42
CA ALA A 34 21.60 -13.05 2.67
C ALA A 34 21.58 -13.74 4.04
N ARG A 35 20.50 -13.53 4.80
CA ARG A 35 19.90 -14.56 5.67
C ARG A 35 18.38 -14.35 5.72
N PRO A 36 17.57 -15.15 5.01
CA PRO A 36 16.16 -15.26 5.33
C PRO A 36 15.93 -16.45 6.27
N SER A 37 15.16 -16.22 7.34
CA SER A 37 14.24 -17.23 7.87
C SER A 37 13.26 -16.55 8.84
N GLY A 38 12.21 -15.94 8.30
CA GLY A 38 10.99 -15.68 9.05
C GLY A 38 10.11 -16.93 9.04
N SER A 39 9.37 -17.19 10.13
CA SER A 39 8.52 -18.38 10.27
C SER A 39 7.54 -18.57 9.11
N GLU A 40 7.49 -19.79 8.55
CA GLU A 40 6.64 -20.17 7.41
C GLU A 40 5.13 -19.96 7.66
N ASP A 41 4.70 -19.93 8.93
CA ASP A 41 3.28 -19.92 9.34
C ASP A 41 2.50 -18.70 8.83
N ASP A 42 3.17 -17.55 8.64
CA ASP A 42 2.48 -16.32 8.23
C ASP A 42 2.02 -16.28 6.77
N LEU A 43 2.63 -17.12 5.94
CA LEU A 43 2.42 -17.14 4.50
C LEU A 43 1.55 -18.34 4.08
N ALA A 44 1.06 -19.13 5.04
CA ALA A 44 0.19 -20.26 4.77
C ALA A 44 -1.10 -19.81 4.06
N GLY A 45 -1.37 -20.41 2.89
CA GLY A 45 -2.57 -20.15 2.10
C GLY A 45 -2.45 -19.09 1.00
N TYR A 46 -1.28 -18.45 0.86
CA TYR A 46 -0.97 -17.59 -0.30
C TYR A 46 -0.38 -18.39 -1.46
N ASP A 47 -0.40 -17.78 -2.66
CA ASP A 47 0.18 -18.34 -3.88
C ASP A 47 1.70 -18.56 -3.77
N GLU A 48 2.21 -19.67 -4.30
CA GLU A 48 3.62 -20.08 -4.16
C GLU A 48 4.61 -19.07 -4.75
N GLU A 49 4.24 -18.41 -5.86
CA GLU A 49 5.09 -17.42 -6.50
C GLU A 49 5.15 -16.14 -5.66
N GLN A 50 4.02 -15.68 -5.12
CA GLN A 50 3.99 -14.53 -4.22
C GLN A 50 4.73 -14.80 -2.90
N ILE A 51 4.67 -16.03 -2.38
CA ILE A 51 5.48 -16.45 -1.21
C ILE A 51 6.97 -16.34 -1.52
N ARG A 52 7.41 -16.81 -2.69
CA ARG A 52 8.81 -16.72 -3.09
C ARG A 52 9.28 -15.27 -3.23
N LEU A 53 8.42 -14.39 -3.74
CA LEU A 53 8.71 -12.95 -3.86
C LEU A 53 8.77 -12.25 -2.49
N MET A 54 8.23 -12.84 -1.42
CA MET A 54 8.32 -12.28 -0.08
C MET A 54 9.72 -12.36 0.56
N ASP A 55 10.63 -13.13 -0.06
CA ASP A 55 12.05 -13.17 0.30
C ASP A 55 12.89 -12.08 -0.40
N GLU A 56 12.30 -11.30 -1.31
CA GLU A 56 12.99 -10.15 -1.92
C GLU A 56 13.48 -9.19 -0.83
N VAL A 57 14.68 -8.65 -1.02
CA VAL A 57 15.36 -7.82 -0.01
C VAL A 57 15.05 -6.35 -0.25
N CYS A 58 14.24 -5.75 0.60
CA CYS A 58 13.92 -4.33 0.59
C CYS A 58 15.03 -3.52 1.28
N ILE A 59 15.17 -2.25 0.88
CA ILE A 59 16.08 -1.29 1.53
C ILE A 59 15.33 -0.66 2.71
N VAL A 60 15.85 -0.85 3.92
CA VAL A 60 15.29 -0.23 5.14
C VAL A 60 15.88 1.17 5.32
N LEU A 61 15.02 2.14 5.63
CA LEU A 61 15.35 3.55 5.66
C LEU A 61 15.13 4.17 7.05
N ASP A 62 15.82 5.28 7.30
CA ASP A 62 15.34 6.28 8.25
C ASP A 62 14.28 7.19 7.60
N GLU A 63 13.69 8.09 8.40
CA GLU A 63 12.66 9.01 7.90
C GLU A 63 13.14 10.03 6.86
N ASN A 64 14.46 10.15 6.63
CA ASN A 64 15.07 11.08 5.68
C ASN A 64 15.57 10.37 4.42
N ASP A 65 15.14 9.13 4.20
CA ASP A 65 15.53 8.32 3.04
C ASP A 65 17.02 7.96 3.04
N ILE A 66 17.62 7.83 4.22
CA ILE A 66 18.97 7.28 4.38
C ILE A 66 18.87 5.77 4.59
N PRO A 67 19.54 4.94 3.77
CA PRO A 67 19.59 3.50 3.99
C PRO A 67 20.27 3.16 5.33
N ILE A 68 19.56 2.43 6.18
CA ILE A 68 20.04 1.97 7.50
C ILE A 68 20.12 0.44 7.60
N GLY A 69 19.68 -0.28 6.58
CA GLY A 69 19.78 -1.73 6.51
C GLY A 69 18.97 -2.31 5.36
N SER A 70 18.69 -3.60 5.46
CA SER A 70 17.83 -4.34 4.53
C SER A 70 17.04 -5.41 5.26
N ALA A 71 15.84 -5.72 4.77
CA ALA A 71 14.97 -6.74 5.35
C ALA A 71 14.18 -7.45 4.25
N SER A 72 13.62 -8.62 4.53
CA SER A 72 12.73 -9.27 3.57
C SER A 72 11.48 -8.45 3.34
N LYS A 73 10.91 -8.55 2.14
CA LYS A 73 9.63 -7.94 1.79
C LYS A 73 8.55 -8.31 2.80
N LYS A 74 8.49 -9.57 3.23
CA LYS A 74 7.60 -9.99 4.32
C LYS A 74 7.74 -9.09 5.56
N ALA A 75 8.95 -8.95 6.09
CA ALA A 75 9.20 -8.19 7.32
C ALA A 75 8.79 -6.72 7.16
N CYS A 76 9.08 -6.13 6.00
CA CYS A 76 8.73 -4.75 5.65
C CYS A 76 7.21 -4.48 5.57
N HIS A 77 6.41 -5.49 5.23
CA HIS A 77 4.97 -5.31 4.97
C HIS A 77 4.07 -5.80 6.11
N LEU A 78 4.63 -6.35 7.20
CA LEU A 78 3.86 -6.74 8.38
C LEU A 78 3.49 -5.51 9.21
N MET A 79 2.20 -5.33 9.51
CA MET A 79 1.69 -4.24 10.34
C MET A 79 2.35 -4.19 11.72
N THR A 80 2.69 -5.35 12.29
CA THR A 80 3.43 -5.43 13.57
C THR A 80 4.78 -4.73 13.53
N ASN A 81 5.46 -4.72 12.39
CA ASN A 81 6.75 -4.06 12.20
C ASN A 81 6.57 -2.61 11.76
N ILE A 82 5.62 -2.37 10.86
CA ILE A 82 5.23 -1.02 10.38
C ILE A 82 4.80 -0.12 11.54
N ASP A 83 3.97 -0.62 12.47
CA ASP A 83 3.50 0.16 13.62
C ASP A 83 4.60 0.43 14.67
N GLN A 84 5.69 -0.34 14.62
CA GLN A 84 6.92 -0.06 15.36
C GLN A 84 7.88 0.88 14.61
N GLY A 85 7.54 1.30 13.38
CA GLY A 85 8.28 2.28 12.59
C GLY A 85 9.17 1.71 11.50
N LEU A 86 9.08 0.42 11.16
CA LEU A 86 9.85 -0.14 10.03
C LEU A 86 9.40 0.54 8.72
N LEU A 87 10.36 1.09 7.99
CA LEU A 87 10.17 1.92 6.81
C LEU A 87 11.10 1.44 5.70
N HIS A 88 10.61 1.34 4.47
CA HIS A 88 11.43 0.92 3.32
C HIS A 88 11.27 1.83 2.10
N ARG A 89 12.23 1.72 1.17
CA ARG A 89 12.21 2.46 -0.10
C ARG A 89 11.26 1.79 -1.10
N ALA A 90 10.51 2.60 -1.84
CA ALA A 90 9.64 2.15 -2.92
C ALA A 90 9.69 3.07 -4.14
N PHE A 91 9.02 2.67 -5.21
CA PHE A 91 8.76 3.52 -6.37
C PHE A 91 7.36 3.29 -6.95
N SER A 92 6.84 4.33 -7.59
CA SER A 92 5.60 4.33 -8.34
C SER A 92 5.85 4.89 -9.75
N VAL A 93 5.64 4.04 -10.76
CA VAL A 93 5.73 4.40 -12.18
C VAL A 93 4.37 4.87 -12.70
N PHE A 94 4.39 5.99 -13.42
CA PHE A 94 3.28 6.51 -14.22
C PHE A 94 3.74 6.56 -15.68
N LEU A 95 3.27 5.59 -16.47
CA LEU A 95 3.54 5.48 -17.89
C LEU A 95 2.40 6.12 -18.68
N PHE A 96 2.73 7.11 -19.48
CA PHE A 96 1.78 7.78 -20.36
C PHE A 96 2.03 7.37 -21.81
N ASP A 97 0.97 7.14 -22.57
CA ASP A 97 1.08 6.99 -24.02
C ASP A 97 1.22 8.35 -24.73
N HIS A 98 1.31 8.31 -26.06
CA HIS A 98 1.41 9.50 -26.91
C HIS A 98 0.23 10.47 -26.77
N ASP A 99 -0.97 9.97 -26.46
CA ASP A 99 -2.20 10.74 -26.26
C ASP A 99 -2.36 11.23 -24.81
N ASN A 100 -1.30 11.15 -24.01
CA ASN A 100 -1.30 11.47 -22.59
C ASN A 100 -2.27 10.62 -21.77
N LYS A 101 -2.63 9.41 -22.20
CA LYS A 101 -3.38 8.48 -21.36
C LYS A 101 -2.43 7.73 -20.45
N LEU A 102 -2.79 7.62 -19.17
CA LEU A 102 -2.05 6.88 -18.16
C LEU A 102 -2.40 5.40 -18.25
N LEU A 103 -1.37 4.54 -18.31
CA LEU A 103 -1.54 3.10 -18.14
C LEU A 103 -1.77 2.77 -16.66
N LEU A 104 -2.93 2.21 -16.35
CA LEU A 104 -3.25 1.62 -15.05
C LEU A 104 -3.10 0.10 -15.11
N GLN A 105 -2.82 -0.50 -13.96
CA GLN A 105 -2.99 -1.93 -13.73
C GLN A 105 -4.05 -2.18 -12.67
N GLN A 106 -4.77 -3.28 -12.80
CA GLN A 106 -5.51 -3.90 -11.71
C GLN A 106 -4.65 -5.01 -11.12
N ARG A 107 -4.39 -4.96 -9.81
CA ARG A 107 -3.58 -5.95 -9.11
C ARG A 107 -4.23 -7.33 -9.18
N ALA A 108 -3.43 -8.38 -9.38
CA ALA A 108 -3.89 -9.76 -9.35
C ALA A 108 -4.55 -10.13 -8.01
N THR A 109 -5.43 -11.13 -8.02
CA THR A 109 -6.11 -11.62 -6.82
C THR A 109 -5.12 -12.29 -5.86
N GLU A 110 -4.04 -12.83 -6.40
CA GLU A 110 -2.97 -13.54 -5.70
C GLU A 110 -2.08 -12.60 -4.86
N LYS A 111 -2.11 -11.28 -5.12
CA LYS A 111 -1.29 -10.29 -4.41
C LYS A 111 -1.60 -10.29 -2.91
N ILE A 112 -0.54 -10.41 -2.11
CA ILE A 112 -0.65 -10.40 -0.63
C ILE A 112 -1.21 -9.06 -0.11
N THR A 113 -0.76 -7.93 -0.67
CA THR A 113 -1.27 -6.60 -0.33
C THR A 113 -2.20 -6.08 -1.44
N PHE A 114 -3.35 -5.52 -1.04
CA PHE A 114 -4.33 -4.85 -1.92
C PHE A 114 -4.69 -5.64 -3.20
N PRO A 115 -5.12 -6.91 -3.10
CA PRO A 115 -5.56 -7.66 -4.28
C PRO A 115 -6.78 -7.00 -4.95
N ASP A 116 -6.93 -7.20 -6.26
CA ASP A 116 -8.05 -6.72 -7.09
C ASP A 116 -8.23 -5.19 -7.18
N MET A 117 -7.34 -4.39 -6.59
CA MET A 117 -7.40 -2.92 -6.64
C MET A 117 -6.71 -2.36 -7.88
N TRP A 118 -7.30 -1.32 -8.46
CA TRP A 118 -6.69 -0.50 -9.51
C TRP A 118 -5.62 0.42 -8.93
N THR A 119 -4.52 0.59 -9.66
CA THR A 119 -3.40 1.45 -9.27
C THR A 119 -2.69 2.03 -10.49
N ASN A 120 -1.66 2.85 -10.28
CA ASN A 120 -0.80 3.36 -11.35
C ASN A 120 -0.04 2.22 -12.05
N THR A 121 0.78 2.55 -13.05
CA THR A 121 1.35 1.57 -13.97
C THR A 121 2.10 0.44 -13.29
N CYS A 122 3.00 0.73 -12.34
CA CYS A 122 3.77 -0.29 -11.63
C CYS A 122 4.28 0.28 -10.30
N CYS A 123 4.12 -0.47 -9.22
CA CYS A 123 4.59 -0.12 -7.88
C CYS A 123 5.36 -1.28 -7.28
N SER A 124 6.59 -1.04 -6.85
CA SER A 124 7.43 -2.08 -6.24
C SER A 124 8.63 -1.43 -5.53
N HIS A 125 9.56 -2.27 -5.10
CA HIS A 125 10.74 -1.87 -4.33
C HIS A 125 12.03 -1.98 -5.15
N PRO A 126 12.95 -1.00 -5.04
CA PRO A 126 14.35 -1.25 -5.34
C PRO A 126 14.94 -2.25 -4.35
N LEU A 127 15.80 -3.14 -4.83
CA LEU A 127 16.40 -4.17 -4.01
C LEU A 127 17.62 -3.66 -3.23
N GLY A 128 17.83 -4.23 -2.04
CA GLY A 128 19.04 -4.11 -1.24
C GLY A 128 20.24 -4.83 -1.87
N ILE A 129 20.60 -4.49 -3.11
CA ILE A 129 21.72 -5.04 -3.87
C ILE A 129 22.58 -3.92 -4.49
N PRO A 130 23.86 -4.22 -4.83
CA PRO A 130 24.68 -3.32 -5.63
C PRO A 130 23.95 -2.89 -6.91
N GLY A 131 23.87 -1.59 -7.13
CA GLY A 131 23.18 -1.00 -8.29
C GLY A 131 21.75 -0.55 -8.01
N GLU A 132 20.97 -1.15 -7.10
CA GLU A 132 19.61 -0.66 -6.82
C GLU A 132 19.50 0.15 -5.52
N THR A 133 20.47 0.02 -4.61
CA THR A 133 20.37 0.71 -3.30
C THR A 133 20.55 2.22 -3.38
N GLY A 134 21.77 2.72 -3.59
CA GLY A 134 22.08 4.16 -3.58
C GLY A 134 22.01 4.81 -2.19
N THR A 135 23.03 5.60 -1.83
CA THR A 135 23.11 6.27 -0.51
C THR A 135 22.93 7.78 -0.61
N THR A 136 23.13 8.34 -1.80
CA THR A 136 22.77 9.73 -2.14
C THR A 136 21.46 9.76 -2.93
N LEU A 137 20.80 10.92 -3.00
CA LEU A 137 19.57 11.08 -3.79
C LEU A 137 19.81 10.71 -5.27
N THR A 138 20.91 11.20 -5.87
CA THR A 138 21.26 10.90 -7.27
C THR A 138 21.44 9.41 -7.52
N GLU A 139 22.16 8.70 -6.64
CA GLU A 139 22.34 7.26 -6.76
C GLU A 139 21.04 6.48 -6.52
N SER A 140 20.23 6.93 -5.56
CA SER A 140 18.93 6.32 -5.23
C SER A 140 17.96 6.45 -6.40
N ILE A 141 17.91 7.62 -7.07
CA ILE A 141 17.13 7.81 -8.31
C ILE A 141 17.61 6.83 -9.39
N ALA A 142 18.92 6.68 -9.58
CA ALA A 142 19.45 5.74 -10.58
C ALA A 142 19.10 4.28 -10.25
N GLY A 143 19.15 3.90 -8.96
CA GLY A 143 18.79 2.57 -8.49
C GLY A 143 17.31 2.27 -8.67
N VAL A 144 16.45 3.21 -8.27
CA VAL A 144 15.00 3.13 -8.43
C VAL A 144 14.59 3.02 -9.90
N LYS A 145 15.23 3.75 -10.82
CA LYS A 145 14.94 3.61 -12.26
C LYS A 145 15.30 2.21 -12.81
N ARG A 146 16.39 1.61 -12.33
CA ARG A 146 16.75 0.22 -12.68
C ARG A 146 15.69 -0.76 -12.16
N ALA A 147 15.27 -0.59 -10.91
CA ALA A 147 14.22 -1.40 -10.31
C ALA A 147 12.88 -1.28 -11.05
N ALA A 148 12.51 -0.05 -11.44
CA ALA A 148 11.31 0.24 -12.23
C ALA A 148 11.33 -0.48 -13.59
N GLN A 149 12.43 -0.38 -14.34
CA GLN A 149 12.58 -1.10 -15.61
C GLN A 149 12.45 -2.62 -15.43
N ARG A 150 13.12 -3.18 -14.41
CA ARG A 150 13.04 -4.62 -14.07
C ARG A 150 11.61 -5.06 -13.76
N LYS A 151 10.87 -4.26 -12.98
CA LYS A 151 9.51 -4.60 -12.55
C LYS A 151 8.45 -4.34 -13.60
N LEU A 152 8.63 -3.37 -14.50
CA LEU A 152 7.80 -3.21 -15.68
C LEU A 152 7.90 -4.42 -16.62
N ASP A 153 9.09 -5.01 -16.78
CA ASP A 153 9.24 -6.28 -17.51
C ASP A 153 8.57 -7.43 -16.77
N HIS A 154 8.84 -7.57 -15.47
CA HIS A 154 8.28 -8.66 -14.66
C HIS A 154 6.74 -8.65 -14.58
N GLU A 155 6.12 -7.49 -14.33
CA GLU A 155 4.67 -7.40 -14.11
C GLU A 155 3.88 -7.23 -15.41
N LEU A 156 4.39 -6.42 -16.35
CA LEU A 156 3.65 -6.00 -17.55
C LEU A 156 4.28 -6.51 -18.87
N GLY A 157 5.40 -7.22 -18.80
CA GLY A 157 6.12 -7.71 -19.99
C GLY A 157 6.83 -6.61 -20.79
N ILE A 158 6.92 -5.40 -20.24
CA ILE A 158 7.47 -4.23 -20.93
C ILE A 158 9.00 -4.32 -20.95
N LYS A 159 9.54 -4.77 -22.08
CA LYS A 159 10.99 -4.92 -22.29
C LYS A 159 11.77 -3.61 -22.18
N ALA A 160 13.01 -3.71 -21.69
CA ALA A 160 13.90 -2.58 -21.40
C ALA A 160 14.11 -1.63 -22.59
N GLU A 161 14.11 -2.15 -23.82
CA GLU A 161 14.27 -1.37 -25.04
C GLU A 161 13.10 -0.41 -25.29
N GLN A 162 11.91 -0.74 -24.75
CA GLN A 162 10.72 0.10 -24.84
C GLN A 162 10.71 1.21 -23.79
N VAL A 163 11.43 1.03 -22.68
CA VAL A 163 11.49 1.96 -21.53
C VAL A 163 12.94 2.20 -21.08
N PRO A 164 13.78 2.87 -21.90
CA PRO A 164 15.16 3.15 -21.52
C PRO A 164 15.28 3.95 -20.22
N ILE A 165 16.28 3.63 -19.39
CA ILE A 165 16.44 4.18 -18.03
C ILE A 165 16.53 5.72 -18.02
N GLU A 166 17.17 6.29 -19.03
CA GLU A 166 17.35 7.72 -19.22
C GLU A 166 16.04 8.48 -19.50
N GLU A 167 15.02 7.80 -20.02
CA GLU A 167 13.72 8.40 -20.34
C GLU A 167 12.79 8.50 -19.12
N PHE A 168 13.13 7.81 -18.02
CA PHE A 168 12.41 8.01 -16.76
C PHE A 168 12.68 9.41 -16.19
N LYS A 169 11.60 10.12 -15.86
CA LYS A 169 11.64 11.41 -15.18
C LYS A 169 11.33 11.19 -13.71
N PHE A 170 12.29 11.48 -12.84
CA PHE A 170 12.05 11.50 -11.40
C PHE A 170 11.42 12.84 -11.02
N LEU A 171 10.26 12.80 -10.37
CA LEU A 171 9.55 13.99 -9.92
C LEU A 171 9.95 14.33 -8.49
N THR A 172 9.44 13.54 -7.55
CA THR A 172 9.55 13.80 -6.11
C THR A 172 9.47 12.50 -5.31
N ARG A 173 9.55 12.62 -3.98
CA ARG A 173 9.37 11.50 -3.04
C ARG A 173 8.19 11.75 -2.12
N ILE A 174 7.39 10.71 -1.88
CA ILE A 174 6.22 10.76 -1.01
C ILE A 174 6.39 9.74 0.10
N HIS A 175 6.32 10.18 1.35
CA HIS A 175 6.29 9.31 2.52
C HIS A 175 4.85 9.09 2.95
N TYR A 176 4.39 7.83 2.91
CA TYR A 176 3.03 7.44 3.32
C TYR A 176 3.03 6.13 4.12
N LYS A 177 1.91 5.89 4.83
CA LYS A 177 1.62 4.63 5.52
C LYS A 177 0.18 4.23 5.23
N ALA A 178 -0.07 2.97 4.88
CA ALA A 178 -1.40 2.48 4.57
C ALA A 178 -1.58 1.00 4.94
N PRO A 179 -2.54 0.64 5.82
CA PRO A 179 -2.87 -0.76 6.05
C PRO A 179 -3.58 -1.36 4.82
N SER A 180 -3.22 -2.60 4.46
CA SER A 180 -3.94 -3.40 3.47
C SER A 180 -5.07 -4.17 4.13
N ASP A 181 -4.73 -4.91 5.18
CA ASP A 181 -5.66 -5.61 6.04
C ASP A 181 -5.17 -5.54 7.50
N GLY A 182 -5.69 -6.39 8.39
CA GLY A 182 -5.25 -6.42 9.80
C GLY A 182 -3.81 -6.90 10.01
N LYS A 183 -3.19 -7.55 9.02
CA LYS A 183 -1.86 -8.15 9.09
C LYS A 183 -0.83 -7.43 8.23
N TRP A 184 -1.21 -7.04 7.01
CA TRP A 184 -0.33 -6.49 6.00
C TRP A 184 -0.60 -5.01 5.72
N GLY A 185 0.43 -4.28 5.31
CA GLY A 185 0.33 -2.88 4.89
C GLY A 185 1.60 -2.38 4.22
N GLU A 186 1.65 -1.07 4.03
CA GLU A 186 2.74 -0.33 3.40
C GLU A 186 3.19 0.81 4.30
N HIS A 187 4.50 1.03 4.38
CA HIS A 187 5.11 2.20 5.02
C HIS A 187 6.38 2.54 4.26
N GLU A 188 6.28 3.56 3.41
CA GLU A 188 7.23 3.72 2.31
C GLU A 188 7.66 5.17 2.12
N ILE A 189 8.92 5.35 1.70
CA ILE A 189 9.34 6.54 0.95
C ILE A 189 9.32 6.17 -0.53
N ASP A 190 8.28 6.65 -1.21
CA ASP A 190 7.92 6.31 -2.58
C ASP A 190 8.48 7.32 -3.58
N TYR A 191 9.29 6.83 -4.51
CA TYR A 191 9.86 7.61 -5.61
C TYR A 191 8.90 7.67 -6.79
N ILE A 192 8.48 8.89 -7.14
CA ILE A 192 7.54 9.09 -8.25
C ILE A 192 8.31 9.20 -9.57
N LEU A 193 8.07 8.23 -10.45
CA LEU A 193 8.69 8.13 -11.76
C LEU A 193 7.66 8.27 -12.87
N PHE A 194 7.89 9.20 -13.79
CA PHE A 194 7.11 9.34 -15.01
C PHE A 194 7.90 8.78 -16.20
N ILE A 195 7.21 8.20 -17.15
CA ILE A 195 7.79 7.85 -18.45
C ILE A 195 6.74 8.02 -19.55
N LYS A 196 7.15 8.59 -20.69
CA LYS A 196 6.34 8.68 -21.90
C LYS A 196 7.14 8.07 -23.05
N PRO A 197 7.00 6.76 -23.30
CA PRO A 197 7.77 6.05 -24.32
C PRO A 197 7.60 6.66 -25.71
N LYS A 198 8.66 6.63 -26.52
CA LYS A 198 8.65 7.17 -27.89
C LYS A 198 7.81 6.34 -28.87
N ALA A 199 7.63 5.07 -28.56
CA ALA A 199 6.85 4.13 -29.36
C ALA A 199 5.74 3.52 -28.50
N THR A 200 4.72 2.98 -29.18
CA THR A 200 3.66 2.22 -28.51
C THR A 200 4.25 1.03 -27.75
N ILE A 201 3.83 0.88 -26.50
CA ILE A 201 4.25 -0.23 -25.64
C ILE A 201 3.48 -1.50 -25.99
N VAL A 202 4.21 -2.61 -26.09
CA VAL A 202 3.66 -3.96 -26.12
C VAL A 202 3.60 -4.48 -24.69
N LEU A 203 2.40 -4.92 -24.28
CA LEU A 203 2.13 -5.50 -22.97
C LEU A 203 2.06 -7.03 -23.09
N ASP A 204 2.65 -7.71 -22.10
CA ASP A 204 2.50 -9.14 -21.86
C ASP A 204 2.38 -9.36 -20.33
N PRO A 205 1.24 -8.98 -19.72
CA PRO A 205 1.11 -8.93 -18.27
C PRO A 205 1.20 -10.31 -17.62
N SER A 206 1.95 -10.40 -16.52
CA SER A 206 2.00 -11.62 -15.71
C SER A 206 0.67 -11.78 -14.96
N PRO A 207 -0.08 -12.89 -15.16
CA PRO A 207 -1.38 -13.08 -14.53
C PRO A 207 -1.30 -13.20 -13.00
N ASN A 208 -0.14 -13.56 -12.45
CA ASN A 208 0.10 -13.62 -11.01
C ASN A 208 0.31 -12.22 -10.38
N GLU A 209 0.65 -11.22 -11.20
CA GLU A 209 0.92 -9.85 -10.74
C GLU A 209 -0.20 -8.88 -11.14
N VAL A 210 -0.76 -9.05 -12.34
CA VAL A 210 -1.70 -8.12 -12.97
C VAL A 210 -2.93 -8.86 -13.50
N ARG A 211 -4.10 -8.44 -13.02
CA ARG A 211 -5.41 -8.95 -13.44
C ARG A 211 -5.93 -8.30 -14.71
N ASP A 212 -5.72 -6.99 -14.84
CA ASP A 212 -6.22 -6.20 -15.95
C ASP A 212 -5.36 -4.95 -16.16
N THR A 213 -5.45 -4.33 -17.34
CA THR A 213 -4.75 -3.08 -17.67
C THR A 213 -5.67 -2.13 -18.40
N LYS A 214 -5.48 -0.82 -18.21
CA LYS A 214 -6.31 0.18 -18.89
C LYS A 214 -5.57 1.48 -19.09
N TYR A 215 -5.54 1.99 -20.33
CA TYR A 215 -5.17 3.37 -20.61
C TYR A 215 -6.35 4.30 -20.35
N VAL A 216 -6.14 5.37 -19.59
CA VAL A 216 -7.18 6.34 -19.23
C VAL A 216 -6.71 7.78 -19.39
N SER A 217 -7.58 8.66 -19.88
CA SER A 217 -7.41 10.11 -19.76
C SER A 217 -7.62 10.57 -18.32
N ALA A 218 -7.28 11.83 -18.03
CA ALA A 218 -7.55 12.42 -16.72
C ALA A 218 -9.05 12.42 -16.38
N GLU A 219 -9.92 12.68 -17.36
CA GLU A 219 -11.38 12.66 -17.23
C GLU A 219 -11.91 11.24 -16.99
N GLU A 220 -11.40 10.26 -17.75
CA GLU A 220 -11.74 8.85 -17.58
C GLU A 220 -11.34 8.34 -16.18
N LEU A 221 -10.16 8.73 -15.68
CA LEU A 221 -9.73 8.39 -14.32
C LEU A 221 -10.61 9.02 -13.24
N ARG A 222 -11.03 10.29 -13.41
CA ARG A 222 -11.97 10.93 -12.49
C ARG A 222 -13.32 10.22 -12.46
N ALA A 223 -13.82 9.82 -13.63
CA ALA A 223 -15.06 9.05 -13.72
C ALA A 223 -14.91 7.69 -13.02
N MET A 224 -13.77 7.02 -13.19
CA MET A 224 -13.47 5.76 -12.50
C MET A 224 -13.44 5.90 -10.98
N PHE A 225 -12.90 7.00 -10.43
CA PHE A 225 -12.98 7.26 -8.98
C PHE A 225 -14.40 7.50 -8.47
N GLY A 226 -15.34 7.90 -9.34
CA GLY A 226 -16.76 8.04 -9.01
C GLY A 226 -17.53 6.72 -9.01
N ASP A 227 -16.95 5.63 -9.50
CA ASP A 227 -17.57 4.31 -9.53
C ASP A 227 -17.25 3.53 -8.25
N SER A 228 -18.26 3.33 -7.40
CA SER A 228 -18.15 2.59 -6.15
C SER A 228 -17.84 1.10 -6.32
N ALA A 229 -18.01 0.54 -7.51
CA ALA A 229 -17.65 -0.85 -7.80
C ALA A 229 -16.14 -1.03 -7.98
N LEU A 230 -15.39 0.05 -8.22
CA LEU A 230 -13.95 0.01 -8.40
C LEU A 230 -13.23 0.32 -7.10
N LEU A 231 -12.25 -0.51 -6.77
CA LEU A 231 -11.35 -0.30 -5.65
C LEU A 231 -10.02 0.24 -6.17
N PHE A 232 -9.42 1.17 -5.42
CA PHE A 232 -8.12 1.74 -5.76
C PHE A 232 -7.20 1.69 -4.56
N THR A 233 -5.92 1.52 -4.83
CA THR A 233 -4.93 1.50 -3.77
C THR A 233 -4.80 2.86 -3.08
N PRO A 234 -4.52 2.90 -1.77
CA PRO A 234 -4.51 4.15 -1.01
C PRO A 234 -3.50 5.18 -1.53
N TRP A 235 -2.28 4.74 -1.87
CA TRP A 235 -1.25 5.63 -2.41
C TRP A 235 -1.66 6.22 -3.76
N PHE A 236 -2.32 5.44 -4.63
CA PHE A 236 -2.71 5.92 -5.94
C PHE A 236 -3.77 7.02 -5.81
N LYS A 237 -4.77 6.84 -4.94
CA LYS A 237 -5.74 7.91 -4.64
C LYS A 237 -5.04 9.15 -4.07
N LEU A 238 -4.18 8.97 -3.09
CA LEU A 238 -3.42 10.05 -2.45
C LEU A 238 -2.60 10.86 -3.46
N ILE A 239 -1.85 10.19 -4.34
CA ILE A 239 -1.04 10.82 -5.39
C ILE A 239 -1.95 11.54 -6.39
N CYS A 240 -3.08 10.91 -6.77
CA CYS A 240 -4.03 11.51 -7.70
C CYS A 240 -4.61 12.82 -7.19
N GLU A 241 -5.13 12.81 -5.96
CA GLU A 241 -5.79 13.94 -5.33
C GLU A 241 -4.82 15.08 -5.00
N SER A 242 -3.58 14.74 -4.66
CA SER A 242 -2.58 15.73 -4.22
C SER A 242 -1.77 16.33 -5.37
N PHE A 243 -1.48 15.54 -6.42
CA PHE A 243 -0.45 15.91 -7.39
C PHE A 243 -0.78 15.56 -8.84
N LEU A 244 -1.19 14.31 -9.12
CA LEU A 244 -1.17 13.75 -10.47
C LEU A 244 -1.94 14.61 -11.47
N PHE A 245 -3.15 15.04 -11.13
CA PHE A 245 -3.98 15.80 -12.05
C PHE A 245 -3.42 17.19 -12.38
N ASP A 246 -2.55 17.75 -11.53
CA ASP A 246 -1.83 18.97 -11.85
C ASP A 246 -0.63 18.67 -12.74
N TRP A 247 0.19 17.67 -12.38
CA TRP A 247 1.32 17.22 -13.20
C TRP A 247 0.90 16.81 -14.62
N TRP A 248 -0.26 16.17 -14.76
CA TRP A 248 -0.82 15.70 -16.02
C TRP A 248 -0.99 16.84 -17.03
N LYS A 249 -1.37 18.04 -16.58
CA LYS A 249 -1.53 19.23 -17.44
C LYS A 249 -0.20 19.71 -18.05
N HIS A 250 0.92 19.21 -17.53
CA HIS A 250 2.26 19.66 -17.86
C HIS A 250 3.11 18.58 -18.55
N LEU A 251 2.54 17.44 -18.94
CA LEU A 251 3.27 16.31 -19.53
C LEU A 251 4.09 16.69 -20.78
N ASP A 252 3.49 17.47 -21.68
CA ASP A 252 4.13 17.88 -22.93
C ASP A 252 4.97 19.16 -22.77
N SER A 253 4.69 19.98 -21.76
CA SER A 253 5.48 21.19 -21.47
C SER A 253 5.35 21.63 -20.00
N GLY A 254 6.49 21.90 -19.37
CA GLY A 254 6.56 22.47 -18.03
C GLY A 254 6.57 21.45 -16.90
N LEU A 255 6.70 20.14 -17.19
CA LEU A 255 6.89 19.11 -16.17
C LEU A 255 8.20 19.32 -15.39
N GLU A 256 9.20 19.96 -16.00
CA GLU A 256 10.53 20.21 -15.46
C GLU A 256 10.49 20.97 -14.12
N LYS A 257 9.44 21.77 -13.88
CA LYS A 257 9.26 22.49 -12.61
C LYS A 257 8.99 21.58 -11.40
N TYR A 258 8.55 20.34 -11.65
CA TYR A 258 8.24 19.34 -10.62
C TYR A 258 9.29 18.23 -10.56
N MET A 259 10.33 18.31 -11.40
CA MET A 259 11.35 17.26 -11.48
C MET A 259 12.48 17.49 -10.48
N ASN A 260 13.02 16.38 -9.98
CA ASN A 260 14.18 16.36 -9.09
C ASN A 260 13.98 17.15 -7.79
N GLU A 261 12.78 17.12 -7.22
CA GLU A 261 12.53 17.74 -5.93
C GLU A 261 13.34 17.03 -4.82
N GLU A 262 14.07 17.82 -4.03
CA GLU A 262 14.84 17.30 -2.90
C GLU A 262 13.96 17.02 -1.68
N LYS A 263 12.80 17.68 -1.56
CA LYS A 263 11.90 17.52 -0.41
C LYS A 263 11.15 16.19 -0.48
N ILE A 264 11.00 15.54 0.67
CA ILE A 264 10.07 14.41 0.85
C ILE A 264 8.71 14.97 1.30
N HIS A 265 7.66 14.69 0.54
CA HIS A 265 6.28 15.03 0.89
C HIS A 265 5.74 14.02 1.89
N ARG A 266 5.50 14.43 3.14
CA ARG A 266 4.98 13.55 4.19
C ARG A 266 3.47 13.60 4.22
N MET A 267 2.82 12.50 3.87
CA MET A 267 1.38 12.36 3.80
C MET A 267 0.93 11.50 4.98
N GLN A 268 0.55 12.15 6.07
CA GLN A 268 -0.07 11.47 7.19
C GLN A 268 -1.56 11.29 6.89
N GLU A 269 -2.12 10.13 7.24
CA GLU A 269 -3.57 10.04 7.47
C GLU A 269 -3.89 11.01 8.62
N THR A 270 -4.32 12.22 8.29
CA THR A 270 -4.87 13.12 9.30
C THR A 270 -6.15 12.48 9.81
N GLY A 271 -6.11 11.96 11.04
CA GLY A 271 -7.22 11.26 11.70
C GLY A 271 -8.53 12.04 11.86
N THR A 272 -8.64 13.23 11.28
CA THR A 272 -9.86 14.01 11.10
C THR A 272 -9.59 15.09 10.06
N SER A 273 -10.51 15.26 9.10
CA SER A 273 -10.48 16.24 7.99
C SER A 273 -9.82 15.74 6.70
N THR A 274 -10.50 14.82 6.02
CA THR A 274 -10.65 14.92 4.57
C THR A 274 -11.23 16.30 4.24
N THR A 275 -10.36 17.29 4.05
CA THR A 275 -10.73 18.45 3.26
C THR A 275 -10.79 17.96 1.82
N PHE A 276 -11.93 17.36 1.45
CA PHE A 276 -12.26 17.09 0.06
C PHE A 276 -12.18 18.44 -0.66
N LEU A 277 -11.16 18.62 -1.50
CA LEU A 277 -11.22 19.59 -2.58
C LEU A 277 -12.38 19.15 -3.47
N ARG A 278 -13.54 19.76 -3.22
CA ARG A 278 -14.77 19.56 -3.97
C ARG A 278 -14.49 19.98 -5.42
N TRP A 279 -14.22 19.02 -6.29
CA TRP A 279 -14.20 19.24 -7.72
C TRP A 279 -15.66 19.45 -8.17
N THR A 280 -16.11 20.70 -8.21
CA THR A 280 -17.18 21.05 -9.15
C THR A 280 -16.60 20.88 -10.54
N VAL A 281 -17.06 19.85 -11.25
CA VAL A 281 -16.96 19.82 -12.71
C VAL A 281 -17.78 21.02 -13.18
N ALA A 282 -17.11 22.14 -13.47
CA ALA A 282 -17.70 23.15 -14.33
C ALA A 282 -17.81 22.47 -15.69
N ALA A 283 -19.02 22.13 -16.10
CA ALA A 283 -19.28 21.96 -17.52
C ALA A 283 -18.91 23.29 -18.18
N ASP A 284 -18.00 23.26 -19.14
CA ASP A 284 -17.72 24.41 -19.98
C ASP A 284 -19.03 24.79 -20.71
N ASP A 285 -19.66 25.86 -20.23
CA ASP A 285 -20.86 26.47 -20.81
C ASP A 285 -20.46 27.24 -22.09
N GLU A 286 -20.35 26.52 -23.20
CA GLU A 286 -20.55 27.08 -24.55
C GLU A 286 -21.95 26.71 -25.09
N ASP A 287 -23.03 27.09 -24.40
CA ASP A 287 -24.29 27.40 -25.11
C ASP A 287 -25.20 28.31 -24.26
N LYS A 288 -25.02 29.63 -24.39
CA LYS A 288 -26.02 30.59 -23.93
C LYS A 288 -27.12 30.70 -24.97
N ARG A 289 -28.18 29.91 -24.82
CA ARG A 289 -29.52 30.29 -25.31
C ARG A 289 -30.64 29.77 -24.39
N ASP A 290 -31.43 30.75 -23.98
CA ASP A 290 -32.81 30.68 -23.52
C ASP A 290 -33.10 30.17 -22.10
N GLY A 291 -33.64 31.10 -21.30
CA GLY A 291 -33.78 30.97 -19.86
C GLY A 291 -34.90 30.05 -19.39
N TYR A 292 -34.58 29.32 -18.32
CA TYR A 292 -35.48 28.87 -17.25
C TYR A 292 -34.63 28.75 -15.96
N PRO A 293 -35.14 29.12 -14.77
CA PRO A 293 -34.39 28.97 -13.53
C PRO A 293 -34.38 27.49 -13.11
N GLY A 294 -33.25 26.81 -13.35
CA GLY A 294 -33.04 25.42 -12.95
C GLY A 294 -32.79 25.29 -11.44
N MET A 295 -33.65 24.51 -10.78
CA MET A 295 -33.51 24.04 -9.40
C MET A 295 -32.13 23.43 -9.13
N MET A 296 -31.41 23.97 -8.16
CA MET A 296 -30.28 23.31 -7.49
C MET A 296 -30.82 22.10 -6.71
N ILE A 297 -30.58 20.88 -7.20
CA ILE A 297 -30.71 19.67 -6.39
C ILE A 297 -29.32 19.33 -5.86
N GLU A 298 -29.05 19.72 -4.62
CA GLU A 298 -27.90 19.21 -3.88
C GLU A 298 -28.13 17.73 -3.54
N LYS A 299 -27.42 16.82 -4.22
CA LYS A 299 -27.27 15.45 -3.74
C LYS A 299 -26.16 15.40 -2.70
N LEU A 300 -26.56 15.33 -1.43
CA LEU A 300 -25.71 14.87 -0.34
C LEU A 300 -25.36 13.39 -0.58
N PHE A 301 -24.10 13.10 -0.87
CA PHE A 301 -23.59 11.73 -0.83
C PHE A 301 -23.13 11.43 0.60
N ASN A 302 -23.90 10.59 1.29
CA ASN A 302 -23.54 10.06 2.60
C ASN A 302 -22.56 8.89 2.38
N LEU A 303 -21.28 9.09 2.66
CA LEU A 303 -20.28 8.02 2.73
C LEU A 303 -20.22 7.48 4.17
N GLU A 304 -21.24 6.73 4.58
CA GLU A 304 -20.98 5.69 5.56
C GLU A 304 -20.32 4.56 4.78
N HIS A 305 -19.00 4.37 4.94
CA HIS A 305 -18.27 3.09 4.86
C HIS A 305 -16.76 3.35 4.97
N ILE A 306 -16.34 3.84 6.13
CA ILE A 306 -15.07 3.41 6.76
C ILE A 306 -15.49 2.94 8.15
N ARG A 307 -15.82 1.65 8.29
CA ARG A 307 -15.95 1.05 9.61
C ARG A 307 -14.54 0.85 10.15
N LEU A 308 -14.06 1.84 10.90
CA LEU A 308 -13.01 1.64 11.88
C LEU A 308 -13.51 0.61 12.89
N ILE A 309 -12.93 -0.59 12.88
CA ILE A 309 -13.11 -1.57 13.95
C ILE A 309 -12.34 -1.03 15.16
N TYR A 310 -12.99 -0.18 15.96
CA TYR A 310 -12.57 0.09 17.32
C TYR A 310 -13.03 -1.06 18.21
N TRP A 311 -12.09 -1.74 18.85
CA TRP A 311 -12.38 -2.61 19.99
C TRP A 311 -13.03 -1.76 21.10
N SER A 312 -14.33 -1.91 21.29
CA SER A 312 -15.01 -1.38 22.47
C SER A 312 -14.76 -2.32 23.65
N GLN A 313 -14.28 -1.73 24.74
CA GLN A 313 -14.21 -2.38 26.04
C GLN A 313 -15.61 -2.86 26.46
N VAL A 314 -15.66 -4.10 26.93
CA VAL A 314 -16.86 -4.75 27.49
C VAL A 314 -17.38 -3.92 28.67
N PRO A 315 -18.64 -3.42 28.67
CA PRO A 315 -19.24 -2.88 29.88
C PRO A 315 -19.63 -4.03 30.82
N LEU A 316 -19.22 -3.90 32.09
CA LEU A 316 -19.72 -4.70 33.20
C LEU A 316 -21.25 -4.65 33.22
N GLY A 317 -21.87 -5.79 32.93
CA GLY A 317 -23.32 -5.97 33.02
C GLY A 317 -23.78 -5.82 34.48
N THR A 318 -24.78 -4.97 34.67
CA THR A 318 -25.55 -4.85 35.90
C THR A 318 -26.56 -6.00 36.00
N SER A 319 -26.52 -6.71 37.12
CA SER A 319 -27.47 -7.76 37.48
C SER A 319 -28.88 -7.21 37.76
N PRO A 320 -29.95 -7.96 37.47
CA PRO A 320 -31.20 -7.91 38.23
C PRO A 320 -31.49 -9.25 38.95
N PRO A 321 -32.43 -9.25 39.92
CA PRO A 321 -32.28 -10.00 41.17
C PRO A 321 -32.93 -11.39 41.19
N ASP A 322 -32.55 -12.09 42.26
CA ASP A 322 -32.97 -13.40 42.76
C ASP A 322 -34.44 -13.81 42.53
N SER A 323 -34.61 -15.07 42.12
CA SER A 323 -35.61 -15.95 42.72
C SER A 323 -35.16 -17.41 42.65
N GLN A 324 -34.89 -18.02 43.83
CA GLN A 324 -34.80 -19.47 44.00
C GLN A 324 -36.19 -20.13 43.84
N PRO A 325 -36.29 -21.45 43.65
CA PRO A 325 -36.23 -22.36 44.80
C PRO A 325 -35.41 -23.66 44.60
N GLN A 326 -34.65 -23.97 45.65
CA GLN A 326 -34.48 -25.25 46.34
C GLN A 326 -34.34 -26.60 45.59
N CYS A 327 -33.19 -27.20 45.91
CA CYS A 327 -32.74 -28.58 45.89
C CYS A 327 -33.76 -29.67 46.31
N ALA A 328 -33.72 -30.84 45.64
CA ALA A 328 -33.88 -32.14 46.30
C ALA A 328 -33.23 -33.28 45.49
N SER A 329 -32.26 -33.93 46.13
CA SER A 329 -31.58 -35.18 45.78
C SER A 329 -32.47 -36.41 45.91
N ASN A 330 -32.23 -37.43 45.06
CA ASN A 330 -32.25 -38.89 45.35
C ASN A 330 -31.95 -39.60 44.01
N GLY A 331 -30.90 -40.39 43.79
CA GLY A 331 -30.40 -41.48 44.62
C GLY A 331 -30.89 -42.82 44.04
N LYS A 332 -30.06 -43.53 43.25
CA LYS A 332 -30.02 -45.01 43.19
C LYS A 332 -28.89 -45.56 42.32
N LEU A 333 -28.03 -46.33 42.99
CA LEU A 333 -27.09 -47.31 42.47
C LEU A 333 -27.80 -48.41 41.67
N ALA A 334 -27.15 -48.93 40.63
CA ALA A 334 -27.07 -50.37 40.37
C ALA A 334 -25.82 -50.74 39.54
N ARG A 335 -25.06 -51.70 40.04
CA ARG A 335 -23.90 -52.38 39.43
C ARG A 335 -24.34 -53.43 38.40
N GLN A 336 -23.52 -53.68 37.38
CA GLN A 336 -23.05 -55.01 36.90
C GLN A 336 -22.10 -54.78 35.71
N LYS A 337 -20.78 -55.02 35.83
CA LYS A 337 -20.01 -56.28 35.61
C LYS A 337 -20.15 -56.89 34.19
N GLY A 338 -19.03 -56.99 33.48
CA GLY A 338 -18.78 -57.86 32.32
C GLY A 338 -17.69 -57.28 31.40
N SER A 339 -16.41 -57.54 31.67
CA SER A 339 -15.57 -58.56 31.00
C SER A 339 -15.07 -58.12 29.61
N LEU A 340 -13.83 -57.65 29.44
CA LEU A 340 -12.54 -58.38 29.30
C LEU A 340 -12.18 -58.70 27.83
N MET A 341 -11.02 -58.19 27.39
CA MET A 341 -10.13 -58.66 26.30
C MET A 341 -10.69 -58.62 24.85
N ARG A 342 -9.93 -58.45 23.76
CA ARG A 342 -8.49 -58.28 23.46
C ARG A 342 -8.40 -57.83 21.98
N THR A 343 -7.35 -57.07 21.67
CA THR A 343 -6.56 -57.03 20.40
C THR A 343 -7.13 -57.72 19.15
N THR A 344 -7.31 -56.95 18.08
CA THR A 344 -6.35 -56.78 16.96
C THR A 344 -6.69 -55.52 16.19
#